data_AF-F0JBP0-F1
#
_entry.id   AF-F0JBP0-F1
#
_cell.length_a   1.000
_cell.length_b   1.000
_cell.length_c   1.000
_cell.angle_alpha   90.00
_cell.angle_beta   90.00
_cell.angle_gamma   90.00
#
_symmetry.space_group_name_H-M   'P 1'
#
loop_
_entity.id
_entity.type
_entity.pdbx_description
1 polymer ?
#
loop_
_entity_poly.entity_id
_entity_poly.type
_entity_poly.pdbx_seq_one_letter_code
_entity_poly.pdbx_strand_id
1 'polypeptide(L)'
;MAERINVLPPESGERETYRLEAGVPVKFAFDLSEAEFAASGNDLVISLPWGGSVVLQGYLDLAGQHALPVFELLDGQLVAGGVYLFAFGREFETAAGDMPDGSGAGAYADDPGALGNGLDAMSGQSTLFGESPQPQGAPSAPLPPAETAPLAGQSGQTIYPETESVQIVLNPSFEASGYTGDTWTWLDDVDHWRNTGDPAAPVIPQFRRMMFMAARSAAETSDNHMKTWGQDMPQTPSEGERLMELDATSGTIDTLSQAIATKAGEAVTIAFHFAPRVDESVRDLGMDTNDFQLTLGDQLVATVTWDADAGDWLVTLGEGVTAADGTTDAFHFSNLGYTTDGSTDWTELVFTLTADQDHADLTFSEFSAHNDGYGTLIDDVTAYRDFDTLITGGESDAVDQAEYLTGTDGDDAIFGSAHTVVDGVDNTYSYAEVIDGGAGDDALYGGQNFLTVISGGSGNDFIVAGRPLVFGTEESHDTSEPVGETFILPGSGDDYVRLGDGSDSIILNRDALVDGETLIVENFTVDDGETLNYDQLFLADGLSLQSASQLDGDLHLLIGDGHETIQVTLLGVEAADINAILHTGSDADTLNDQIQAIIDSGGHLA
;
A
#
# COMPACT_ATOMS: atom_id res chain seq x y z
N MET A 1 10.54 -43.14 18.63
CA MET A 1 11.54 -42.15 18.19
C MET A 1 11.59 -42.28 16.69
N ALA A 2 11.28 -41.22 15.96
CA ALA A 2 11.47 -41.24 14.52
C ALA A 2 12.94 -41.51 14.22
N GLU A 3 13.20 -42.35 13.23
CA GLU A 3 14.55 -42.53 12.69
C GLU A 3 15.02 -41.17 12.17
N ARG A 4 16.26 -40.78 12.46
CA ARG A 4 16.83 -39.50 12.00
C ARG A 4 18.13 -39.78 11.26
N ILE A 5 18.37 -39.05 10.18
CA ILE A 5 19.62 -39.14 9.42
C ILE A 5 20.64 -38.22 10.11
N ASN A 6 21.72 -38.79 10.63
CA ASN A 6 22.82 -37.96 11.18
C ASN A 6 23.92 -37.87 10.12
N VAL A 7 24.12 -36.67 9.59
CA VAL A 7 25.14 -36.37 8.58
C VAL A 7 26.43 -36.01 9.30
N LEU A 8 27.41 -36.90 9.21
CA LEU A 8 28.73 -36.69 9.79
C LEU A 8 29.65 -35.96 8.79
N PRO A 9 30.61 -35.14 9.28
CA PRO A 9 31.58 -34.52 8.40
C PRO A 9 32.49 -35.57 7.76
N PRO A 10 32.62 -35.61 6.42
CA PRO A 10 33.58 -36.47 5.74
C PRO A 10 35.02 -36.02 6.00
N GLU A 11 35.99 -36.95 5.94
CA GLU A 11 37.41 -36.58 5.96
C GLU A 11 37.80 -35.78 4.68
N SER A 12 38.96 -35.12 4.70
CA SER A 12 39.47 -34.37 3.56
C SER A 12 39.62 -35.26 2.32
N GLY A 13 38.97 -34.88 1.22
CA GLY A 13 38.95 -35.64 -0.03
C GLY A 13 37.97 -36.82 -0.05
N GLU A 14 37.24 -37.08 1.05
CA GLU A 14 36.21 -38.10 1.11
C GLU A 14 34.84 -37.57 0.68
N ARG A 15 34.00 -38.49 0.20
CA ARG A 15 32.62 -38.23 -0.16
C ARG A 15 31.70 -39.18 0.62
N GLU A 16 30.78 -38.61 1.37
CA GLU A 16 29.71 -39.34 2.06
C GLU A 16 28.37 -39.13 1.36
N THR A 17 27.49 -40.13 1.40
CA THR A 17 26.22 -40.09 0.68
C THR A 17 25.07 -40.58 1.54
N TYR A 18 24.02 -39.77 1.64
CA TYR A 18 22.84 -40.01 2.45
C TYR A 18 21.61 -39.96 1.57
N ARG A 19 20.74 -40.95 1.66
CA ARG A 19 19.47 -40.94 0.94
C ARG A 19 18.43 -40.20 1.77
N LEU A 20 17.76 -39.21 1.18
CA LEU A 20 16.67 -38.51 1.83
C LEU A 20 15.34 -39.27 1.70
N GLU A 21 14.50 -39.13 2.71
CA GLU A 21 13.15 -39.66 2.76
C GLU A 21 12.21 -38.58 3.32
N ALA A 22 11.01 -38.45 2.76
CA ALA A 22 10.04 -37.46 3.18
C ALA A 22 9.70 -37.61 4.68
N GLY A 23 9.70 -36.51 5.42
CA GLY A 23 9.37 -36.47 6.85
C GLY A 23 10.40 -37.09 7.80
N VAL A 24 11.58 -37.52 7.31
CA VAL A 24 12.69 -38.03 8.14
C VAL A 24 13.69 -36.90 8.41
N PRO A 25 13.79 -36.37 9.66
CA PRO A 25 14.66 -35.24 9.95
C PRO A 25 16.14 -35.56 9.68
N VAL A 26 16.86 -34.57 9.16
CA VAL A 26 18.31 -34.66 8.89
C VAL A 26 19.05 -33.74 9.85
N LYS A 27 19.99 -34.29 10.61
CA LYS A 27 20.83 -33.52 11.53
C LYS A 27 22.26 -33.42 11.01
N PHE A 28 22.78 -32.21 10.86
CA PHE A 28 24.17 -31.98 10.52
C PHE A 28 25.02 -31.94 11.79
N ALA A 29 26.08 -32.76 11.83
CA ALA A 29 27.02 -32.83 12.95
C ALA A 29 28.25 -31.93 12.74
N PHE A 30 28.14 -30.93 11.87
CA PHE A 30 29.18 -29.96 11.53
C PHE A 30 28.55 -28.63 11.12
N ASP A 31 29.36 -27.57 11.16
CA ASP A 31 28.95 -26.23 10.76
C ASP A 31 28.89 -26.11 9.24
N LEU A 32 27.82 -25.50 8.73
CA LEU A 32 27.55 -25.30 7.31
C LEU A 32 27.87 -23.87 6.84
N SER A 33 28.26 -22.96 7.75
CA SER A 33 28.51 -21.54 7.44
C SER A 33 29.59 -21.31 6.36
N GLU A 34 30.54 -22.22 6.22
CA GLU A 34 31.61 -22.16 5.22
C GLU A 34 31.46 -23.21 4.10
N ALA A 35 30.34 -23.95 4.04
CA ALA A 35 30.13 -24.98 3.04
C ALA A 35 29.68 -24.39 1.68
N GLU A 36 30.12 -25.00 0.58
CA GLU A 36 29.64 -24.70 -0.77
C GLU A 36 28.59 -25.72 -1.19
N PHE A 37 27.45 -25.26 -1.69
CA PHE A 37 26.34 -26.10 -2.13
C PHE A 37 26.26 -26.13 -3.65
N ALA A 38 25.98 -27.30 -4.21
CA ALA A 38 25.79 -27.47 -5.65
C ALA A 38 24.77 -28.57 -5.93
N ALA A 39 23.94 -28.40 -6.95
CA ALA A 39 23.13 -29.49 -7.47
C ALA A 39 23.98 -30.39 -8.38
N SER A 40 23.79 -31.71 -8.28
CA SER A 40 24.38 -32.68 -9.20
C SER A 40 23.34 -33.70 -9.61
N GLY A 41 22.73 -33.47 -10.78
CA GLY A 41 21.55 -34.23 -11.20
C GLY A 41 20.39 -33.93 -10.27
N ASN A 42 19.93 -34.94 -9.52
CA ASN A 42 18.80 -34.84 -8.58
C ASN A 42 19.25 -34.75 -7.11
N ASP A 43 20.55 -34.68 -6.87
CA ASP A 43 21.16 -34.74 -5.55
C ASP A 43 21.71 -33.36 -5.16
N LEU A 44 21.67 -33.04 -3.85
CA LEU A 44 22.36 -31.87 -3.30
C LEU A 44 23.78 -32.29 -2.86
N VAL A 45 24.79 -31.59 -3.35
CA VAL A 45 26.20 -31.79 -2.99
C VAL A 45 26.67 -30.64 -2.12
N ILE A 46 27.19 -30.94 -0.94
CA ILE A 46 27.71 -29.99 0.03
C ILE A 46 29.23 -30.21 0.11
N SER A 47 30.02 -29.26 -0.36
CA SER A 47 31.49 -29.28 -0.33
C SER A 47 32.00 -28.47 0.85
N LEU A 48 32.91 -29.04 1.64
CA LEU A 48 33.41 -28.42 2.87
C LEU A 48 34.79 -27.80 2.63
N PRO A 49 35.18 -26.73 3.36
CA PRO A 49 36.44 -26.01 3.15
C PRO A 49 37.70 -26.89 3.19
N TRP A 50 37.65 -28.00 3.93
CA TRP A 50 38.75 -28.96 4.02
C TRP A 50 38.75 -30.02 2.90
N GLY A 51 37.90 -29.88 1.89
CA GLY A 51 37.87 -30.72 0.68
C GLY A 51 37.08 -32.02 0.79
N GLY A 52 36.29 -32.22 1.86
CA GLY A 52 35.32 -33.32 1.95
C GLY A 52 33.98 -32.93 1.31
N SER A 53 33.16 -33.90 0.90
CA SER A 53 31.81 -33.63 0.35
C SER A 53 30.73 -34.55 0.90
N VAL A 54 29.53 -34.01 1.09
CA VAL A 54 28.32 -34.75 1.46
C VAL A 54 27.35 -34.70 0.27
N VAL A 55 26.73 -35.82 -0.06
CA VAL A 55 25.70 -35.91 -1.09
C VAL A 55 24.38 -36.32 -0.46
N LEU A 56 23.36 -35.49 -0.56
CA LEU A 56 21.99 -35.82 -0.16
C LEU A 56 21.19 -36.24 -1.40
N GLN A 57 20.93 -37.54 -1.50
CA GLN A 57 20.32 -38.12 -2.70
C GLN A 57 18.82 -37.90 -2.78
N GLY A 58 18.34 -37.58 -3.99
CA GLY A 58 16.92 -37.34 -4.26
C GLY A 58 16.37 -36.04 -3.67
N TYR A 59 17.26 -35.07 -3.44
CA TYR A 59 16.90 -33.80 -2.83
C TYR A 59 15.93 -32.99 -3.70
N LEU A 60 16.22 -32.83 -4.99
CA LEU A 60 15.39 -32.01 -5.88
C LEU A 60 14.03 -32.65 -6.16
N ASP A 61 13.95 -33.98 -6.28
CA ASP A 61 12.67 -34.71 -6.38
C ASP A 61 11.76 -34.45 -5.17
N LEU A 62 12.33 -34.42 -3.95
CA LEU A 62 11.56 -34.11 -2.74
C LEU A 62 11.20 -32.63 -2.64
N ALA A 63 12.07 -31.75 -3.15
CA ALA A 63 11.80 -30.31 -3.25
C ALA A 63 10.57 -30.04 -4.13
N GLY A 64 10.56 -30.58 -5.37
CA GLY A 64 9.44 -30.42 -6.30
C GLY A 64 8.14 -31.12 -5.86
N GLN A 65 8.16 -31.91 -4.80
CA GLN A 65 6.97 -32.52 -4.17
C GLN A 65 6.56 -31.80 -2.89
N HIS A 66 7.21 -30.70 -2.52
CA HIS A 66 7.05 -30.01 -1.23
C HIS A 66 7.18 -30.96 -0.02
N ALA A 67 8.05 -31.96 -0.15
CA ALA A 67 8.18 -33.08 0.79
C ALA A 67 9.57 -33.16 1.45
N LEU A 68 10.33 -32.05 1.41
CA LEU A 68 11.64 -31.98 2.02
C LEU A 68 11.57 -32.17 3.55
N PRO A 69 12.53 -32.90 4.15
CA PRO A 69 12.58 -33.06 5.59
C PRO A 69 13.03 -31.76 6.28
N VAL A 70 12.77 -31.67 7.59
CA VAL A 70 13.34 -30.62 8.44
C VAL A 70 14.83 -30.91 8.66
N PHE A 71 15.64 -29.86 8.58
CA PHE A 71 17.07 -29.87 8.83
C PHE A 71 17.37 -29.33 10.23
N GLU A 72 18.10 -30.11 11.03
CA GLU A 72 18.61 -29.71 12.34
C GLU A 72 20.09 -29.33 12.20
N LEU A 73 20.41 -28.07 12.45
CA LEU A 73 21.77 -27.52 12.40
C LEU A 73 22.59 -27.93 13.64
N LEU A 74 23.89 -27.62 13.62
CA LEU A 74 24.82 -28.01 14.68
C LEU A 74 24.42 -27.47 16.06
N ASP A 75 23.84 -26.27 16.10
CA ASP A 75 23.34 -25.59 17.31
C ASP A 75 21.96 -26.08 17.77
N GLY A 76 21.31 -26.95 17.00
CA GLY A 76 19.98 -27.48 17.27
C GLY A 76 18.84 -26.66 16.66
N GLN A 77 19.13 -25.61 15.88
CA GLN A 77 18.13 -24.89 15.12
C GLN A 77 17.47 -25.82 14.09
N LEU A 78 16.15 -25.75 13.97
CA LEU A 78 15.36 -26.48 13.00
C LEU A 78 15.02 -25.56 11.84
N VAL A 79 15.36 -25.95 10.62
CA VAL A 79 15.08 -25.22 9.40
C VAL A 79 14.27 -26.11 8.47
N ALA A 80 13.17 -25.59 7.93
CA ALA A 80 12.41 -26.31 6.91
C ALA A 80 13.29 -26.54 5.67
N GLY A 81 13.29 -27.76 5.12
CA GLY A 81 14.19 -28.10 4.02
C GLY A 81 14.00 -27.24 2.77
N GLY A 82 12.78 -26.70 2.55
CA GLY A 82 12.48 -25.76 1.47
C GLY A 82 13.08 -24.37 1.69
N VAL A 83 13.07 -23.86 2.93
CA VAL A 83 13.69 -22.57 3.30
C VAL A 83 15.21 -22.62 3.16
N TYR A 84 15.82 -23.79 3.34
CA TYR A 84 17.27 -23.97 3.23
C TYR A 84 17.83 -23.76 1.80
N LEU A 85 16.97 -23.79 0.76
CA LEU A 85 17.34 -23.49 -0.63
C LEU A 85 17.48 -21.99 -0.90
N PHE A 86 16.60 -21.18 -0.30
CA PHE A 86 16.54 -19.75 -0.52
C PHE A 86 17.68 -19.00 0.18
N ALA A 87 18.23 -19.56 1.27
CA ALA A 87 19.21 -18.86 2.11
C ALA A 87 20.62 -18.70 1.50
N PHE A 88 20.95 -19.32 0.34
CA PHE A 88 22.34 -19.37 -0.15
C PHE A 88 22.60 -18.91 -1.59
N GLY A 89 21.62 -18.24 -2.21
CA GLY A 89 21.86 -17.19 -3.24
C GLY A 89 22.90 -17.48 -4.32
N ARG A 90 22.86 -18.67 -4.95
CA ARG A 90 23.58 -18.89 -6.21
C ARG A 90 22.69 -19.62 -7.20
N GLU A 91 22.56 -19.02 -8.38
CA GLU A 91 22.01 -19.66 -9.56
C GLU A 91 22.54 -21.09 -9.70
N PHE A 92 21.64 -22.06 -9.81
CA PHE A 92 22.03 -23.41 -10.18
C PHE A 92 22.44 -23.38 -11.66
N GLU A 93 23.73 -23.16 -11.94
CA GLU A 93 24.31 -23.55 -13.23
C GLU A 93 24.06 -25.05 -13.39
N THR A 94 23.04 -25.41 -14.17
CA THR A 94 22.87 -26.78 -14.62
C THR A 94 24.15 -27.15 -15.38
N ALA A 95 24.86 -28.17 -14.93
CA ALA A 95 26.09 -28.63 -15.56
C ALA A 95 25.80 -29.16 -16.97
N ALA A 96 25.66 -28.26 -17.95
CA ALA A 96 25.60 -28.54 -19.36
C ALA A 96 27.02 -28.89 -19.81
N GLY A 97 27.21 -30.18 -20.11
CA GLY A 97 28.52 -30.76 -20.35
C GLY A 97 29.31 -30.13 -21.51
N ASP A 98 30.61 -30.06 -21.28
CA ASP A 98 31.73 -29.92 -22.24
C ASP A 98 31.34 -29.86 -23.73
N MET A 99 31.35 -28.66 -24.31
CA MET A 99 31.71 -28.47 -25.72
C MET A 99 32.98 -27.62 -25.86
N PRO A 100 33.92 -27.98 -26.74
CA PRO A 100 35.25 -27.38 -26.76
C PRO A 100 35.31 -26.11 -27.62
N ASP A 101 36.11 -25.17 -27.13
CA ASP A 101 36.80 -24.08 -27.82
C ASP A 101 35.97 -22.94 -28.45
N GLY A 102 36.05 -21.78 -27.80
CA GLY A 102 35.75 -20.47 -28.39
C GLY A 102 36.64 -19.39 -27.78
N SER A 103 37.76 -19.09 -28.43
CA SER A 103 38.78 -18.12 -27.99
C SER A 103 38.28 -16.67 -28.01
N GLY A 104 38.45 -15.95 -26.89
CA GLY A 104 38.27 -14.50 -26.82
C GLY A 104 39.12 -13.86 -25.73
N ALA A 105 40.39 -13.59 -26.05
CA ALA A 105 41.31 -12.87 -25.18
C ALA A 105 41.04 -11.35 -25.25
N GLY A 106 40.94 -10.70 -24.08
CA GLY A 106 40.92 -9.25 -23.94
C GLY A 106 41.12 -8.84 -22.50
N ALA A 107 42.38 -8.68 -22.09
CA ALA A 107 42.75 -8.19 -20.77
C ALA A 107 42.42 -6.68 -20.65
N TYR A 108 41.54 -6.34 -19.71
CA TYR A 108 41.47 -4.98 -19.15
C TYR A 108 42.07 -5.03 -17.75
N ALA A 109 43.23 -4.39 -17.64
CA ALA A 109 43.92 -4.14 -16.39
C ALA A 109 43.94 -2.63 -16.23
N ASP A 110 42.96 -2.10 -15.49
CA ASP A 110 42.92 -0.69 -15.12
C ASP A 110 43.14 -0.54 -13.61
N ASP A 111 44.04 0.41 -13.36
CA ASP A 111 44.73 0.80 -12.14
C ASP A 111 43.79 1.52 -11.15
N PRO A 112 43.71 1.13 -9.86
CA PRO A 112 43.00 1.89 -8.85
C PRO A 112 43.84 3.11 -8.46
N GLY A 113 43.68 4.18 -9.24
CA GLY A 113 44.24 5.49 -9.00
C GLY A 113 43.76 6.07 -7.68
N ALA A 114 44.68 6.15 -6.73
CA ALA A 114 44.56 6.89 -5.48
C ALA A 114 44.25 8.38 -5.69
N LEU A 115 43.12 8.82 -5.16
CA LEU A 115 42.84 10.17 -4.67
C LEU A 115 42.09 9.94 -3.35
N GLY A 116 42.51 10.33 -2.17
CA GLY A 116 43.43 11.37 -1.77
C GLY A 116 42.81 11.96 -0.50
N ASN A 117 43.41 11.65 0.66
CA ASN A 117 43.09 12.26 1.95
C ASN A 117 42.93 13.78 1.83
N GLY A 118 41.80 14.31 2.32
CA GLY A 118 41.62 15.75 2.49
C GLY A 118 40.42 16.12 3.34
N LEU A 119 40.71 16.56 4.57
CA LEU A 119 39.89 17.44 5.45
C LEU A 119 38.71 16.74 6.15
N ASP A 120 38.65 16.47 7.45
CA ASP A 120 39.17 17.12 8.66
C ASP A 120 39.24 18.66 8.59
N ALA A 121 38.07 19.29 8.73
CA ALA A 121 37.84 20.44 9.61
C ALA A 121 36.39 20.92 9.48
N MET A 122 35.57 20.77 10.53
CA MET A 122 34.81 21.87 11.17
C MET A 122 33.87 21.33 12.25
N SER A 123 34.40 21.26 13.47
CA SER A 123 33.63 21.35 14.70
C SER A 123 33.34 22.84 15.02
N GLY A 124 32.09 23.16 15.37
CA GLY A 124 31.71 24.46 15.95
C GLY A 124 30.19 24.64 16.06
N GLN A 125 29.61 24.33 17.22
CA GLN A 125 29.06 25.31 18.17
C GLN A 125 27.74 25.99 17.76
N SER A 126 26.64 25.62 18.44
CA SER A 126 25.64 26.57 18.96
C SER A 126 24.69 25.90 19.96
N THR A 127 25.07 25.90 21.23
CA THR A 127 24.16 25.83 22.39
C THR A 127 23.72 27.24 22.74
N LEU A 128 22.50 27.67 22.40
CA LEU A 128 21.99 28.99 22.84
C LEU A 128 20.49 29.25 22.63
N PHE A 129 19.59 28.39 23.13
CA PHE A 129 18.24 28.86 23.51
C PHE A 129 17.78 28.17 24.79
N GLY A 130 17.33 28.98 25.74
CA GLY A 130 16.94 28.56 27.09
C GLY A 130 15.56 27.94 27.11
N GLU A 131 15.44 26.83 27.83
CA GLU A 131 14.17 26.20 28.19
C GLU A 131 13.30 27.18 28.98
N SER A 132 12.13 27.49 28.43
CA SER A 132 11.00 28.00 29.21
C SER A 132 10.26 26.79 29.80
N PRO A 133 9.81 26.83 31.06
CA PRO A 133 9.10 25.72 31.67
C PRO A 133 7.74 25.53 31.00
N GLN A 134 7.59 24.42 30.26
CA GLN A 134 6.29 23.96 29.75
C GLN A 134 5.35 23.62 30.92
N PRO A 135 4.07 24.00 30.85
CA PRO A 135 3.07 23.58 31.82
C PRO A 135 2.84 22.06 31.72
N GLN A 136 2.71 21.42 32.88
CA GLN A 136 2.51 19.99 33.02
C GLN A 136 1.08 19.58 32.60
N GLY A 137 1.00 18.65 31.66
CA GLY A 137 0.16 17.45 31.78
C GLY A 137 -1.19 17.44 31.06
N ALA A 138 -1.17 17.39 29.73
CA ALA A 138 -2.10 16.51 29.01
C ALA A 138 -1.48 15.09 28.99
N PRO A 139 -2.27 14.01 29.11
CA PRO A 139 -1.76 12.67 28.85
C PRO A 139 -1.25 12.63 27.41
N SER A 140 0.03 12.31 27.24
CA SER A 140 0.61 12.03 25.92
C SER A 140 -0.12 10.85 25.31
N ALA A 141 -0.50 10.98 24.03
CA ALA A 141 -1.06 9.90 23.22
C ALA A 141 -0.24 8.61 23.38
N PRO A 142 -0.86 7.43 23.21
CA PRO A 142 -0.08 6.23 22.96
C PRO A 142 0.82 6.53 21.75
N LEU A 143 2.13 6.50 21.96
CA LEU A 143 3.06 6.50 20.85
C LEU A 143 2.68 5.35 19.91
N PRO A 144 2.87 5.49 18.59
CA PRO A 144 2.79 4.34 17.71
C PRO A 144 3.62 3.19 18.31
N PRO A 145 3.16 1.94 18.20
CA PRO A 145 3.91 0.80 18.70
C PRO A 145 5.36 0.91 18.20
N ALA A 146 6.31 0.61 19.09
CA ALA A 146 7.71 0.74 18.73
C ALA A 146 8.03 -0.21 17.58
N GLU A 147 8.38 0.35 16.41
CA GLU A 147 8.77 -0.39 15.21
C GLU A 147 9.80 -1.48 15.55
N THR A 148 9.62 -2.67 14.98
CA THR A 148 10.63 -3.71 15.09
C THR A 148 11.86 -3.37 14.27
N ALA A 149 13.00 -3.95 14.63
CA ALA A 149 14.24 -3.68 13.90
C ALA A 149 14.15 -4.29 12.48
N PRO A 150 14.41 -3.53 11.41
CA PRO A 150 14.34 -4.04 10.05
C PRO A 150 15.30 -5.21 9.84
N LEU A 151 14.84 -6.24 9.15
CA LEU A 151 15.70 -7.27 8.57
C LEU A 151 16.02 -6.89 7.12
N ALA A 152 17.29 -6.96 6.75
CA ALA A 152 17.68 -6.87 5.35
C ALA A 152 17.16 -8.11 4.61
N GLY A 153 16.24 -7.91 3.67
CA GLY A 153 15.74 -8.93 2.75
C GLY A 153 16.72 -9.18 1.60
N GLN A 154 16.31 -10.03 0.66
CA GLN A 154 17.10 -10.24 -0.55
C GLN A 154 17.02 -9.00 -1.45
N SER A 155 18.09 -8.72 -2.22
CA SER A 155 18.06 -7.74 -3.30
C SER A 155 17.62 -6.31 -2.93
N GLY A 156 17.90 -5.83 -1.72
CA GLY A 156 17.58 -4.45 -1.31
C GLY A 156 16.23 -4.29 -0.59
N GLN A 157 15.46 -5.37 -0.43
CA GLN A 157 14.23 -5.36 0.35
C GLN A 157 14.49 -5.05 1.83
N THR A 158 13.57 -4.32 2.46
CA THR A 158 13.51 -4.21 3.92
C THR A 158 12.26 -4.93 4.42
N ILE A 159 12.44 -5.93 5.28
CA ILE A 159 11.36 -6.78 5.81
C ILE A 159 11.25 -6.58 7.32
N TYR A 160 10.03 -6.35 7.79
CA TYR A 160 9.67 -6.30 9.20
C TYR A 160 8.78 -7.52 9.52
N PRO A 161 9.32 -8.57 10.17
CA PRO A 161 8.72 -9.91 10.23
C PRO A 161 7.85 -10.19 11.48
N GLU A 162 7.62 -9.20 12.33
CA GLU A 162 6.69 -9.32 13.45
C GLU A 162 5.43 -8.53 13.11
N THR A 163 4.31 -8.84 13.78
CA THR A 163 3.04 -8.14 13.55
C THR A 163 3.24 -6.62 13.63
N GLU A 164 3.20 -5.94 12.49
CA GLU A 164 3.43 -4.50 12.37
C GLU A 164 2.10 -3.79 12.19
N SER A 165 1.93 -2.71 12.95
CA SER A 165 0.77 -1.83 12.82
C SER A 165 1.04 -0.83 11.70
N VAL A 166 0.40 -1.03 10.55
CA VAL A 166 0.62 -0.25 9.32
C VAL A 166 -0.52 0.75 9.12
N GLN A 167 -0.15 1.98 8.72
CA GLN A 167 -1.09 3.01 8.29
C GLN A 167 -1.73 2.61 6.95
N ILE A 168 -3.05 2.61 6.87
CA ILE A 168 -3.81 2.16 5.68
C ILE A 168 -4.65 3.27 5.01
N VAL A 169 -4.54 4.52 5.48
CA VAL A 169 -5.16 5.71 4.86
C VAL A 169 -4.22 6.30 3.80
N LEU A 170 -4.75 6.56 2.60
CA LEU A 170 -4.04 7.28 1.53
C LEU A 170 -4.23 8.79 1.67
N ASN A 171 -3.17 9.56 1.47
CA ASN A 171 -3.21 11.02 1.59
C ASN A 171 -3.90 11.51 2.90
N PRO A 172 -3.39 11.08 4.07
CA PRO A 172 -3.99 11.28 5.39
C PRO A 172 -4.15 12.75 5.80
N SER A 173 -3.26 13.62 5.32
CA SER A 173 -3.26 15.07 5.60
C SER A 173 -3.66 15.95 4.41
N PHE A 174 -4.21 15.35 3.35
CA PHE A 174 -4.73 16.08 2.19
C PHE A 174 -3.67 16.87 1.38
N GLU A 175 -2.40 16.55 1.58
CA GLU A 175 -1.26 17.19 0.92
C GLU A 175 -1.08 16.77 -0.55
N ALA A 176 -1.65 15.65 -0.99
CA ALA A 176 -1.44 15.12 -2.35
C ALA A 176 -2.25 15.81 -3.46
N SER A 177 -3.06 16.84 -3.15
CA SER A 177 -3.73 17.58 -4.21
C SER A 177 -2.70 18.32 -5.09
N GLY A 178 -2.84 18.27 -6.42
CA GLY A 178 -2.00 19.00 -7.38
C GLY A 178 -2.10 20.55 -7.29
N TYR A 179 -2.64 21.06 -6.19
CA TYR A 179 -2.80 22.47 -5.88
C TYR A 179 -1.48 23.08 -5.38
N THR A 180 -1.07 24.22 -5.92
CA THR A 180 0.19 24.90 -5.54
C THR A 180 -0.04 26.34 -5.09
N GLY A 181 -1.29 26.70 -4.77
CA GLY A 181 -1.64 28.03 -4.30
C GLY A 181 -1.67 28.13 -2.78
N ASP A 182 -1.62 29.36 -2.28
CA ASP A 182 -1.77 29.65 -0.84
C ASP A 182 -3.26 29.71 -0.41
N THR A 183 -4.19 29.74 -1.40
CA THR A 183 -5.63 29.99 -1.18
C THR A 183 -6.43 28.69 -1.01
N TRP A 184 -7.73 28.80 -0.74
CA TRP A 184 -8.65 27.66 -0.82
C TRP A 184 -8.92 27.26 -2.28
N THR A 185 -9.27 26.00 -2.50
CA THR A 185 -9.80 25.50 -3.79
C THR A 185 -10.98 24.56 -3.56
N TRP A 186 -11.96 24.63 -4.46
CA TRP A 186 -12.94 23.57 -4.60
C TRP A 186 -12.22 22.37 -5.21
N LEU A 187 -12.21 21.25 -4.52
CA LEU A 187 -11.81 19.99 -5.09
C LEU A 187 -13.00 19.07 -4.94
N ASP A 188 -13.61 18.74 -6.08
CA ASP A 188 -14.67 17.74 -6.12
C ASP A 188 -14.11 16.38 -5.66
N ASP A 189 -12.81 16.10 -5.86
CA ASP A 189 -12.08 15.05 -5.15
C ASP A 189 -10.69 15.55 -4.74
N VAL A 190 -10.31 15.26 -3.51
CA VAL A 190 -8.91 15.35 -3.05
C VAL A 190 -8.26 14.03 -3.41
N ASP A 191 -6.98 14.03 -3.78
CA ASP A 191 -6.30 12.81 -4.20
C ASP A 191 -6.57 11.67 -3.20
N HIS A 192 -7.10 10.55 -3.69
CA HIS A 192 -7.57 9.38 -2.95
C HIS A 192 -8.82 9.50 -2.05
N TRP A 193 -9.51 10.64 -2.02
CA TRP A 193 -10.73 10.84 -1.24
C TRP A 193 -11.91 11.25 -2.11
N ARG A 194 -13.00 10.48 -2.04
CA ARG A 194 -14.23 10.73 -2.80
C ARG A 194 -15.13 11.71 -2.07
N ASN A 195 -15.65 12.70 -2.80
CA ASN A 195 -16.81 13.48 -2.35
C ASN A 195 -18.11 12.80 -2.78
N THR A 196 -18.88 12.32 -1.82
CA THR A 196 -20.20 11.73 -2.07
C THR A 196 -21.36 12.61 -1.57
N GLY A 197 -21.07 13.84 -1.16
CA GLY A 197 -22.04 14.84 -0.71
C GLY A 197 -22.84 15.51 -1.84
N ASP A 198 -24.12 15.79 -1.57
CA ASP A 198 -25.14 16.35 -2.48
C ASP A 198 -25.15 15.84 -3.95
N PRO A 199 -25.91 14.76 -4.28
CA PRO A 199 -26.03 14.26 -5.65
C PRO A 199 -26.69 15.24 -6.64
N ALA A 200 -27.24 16.35 -6.15
CA ALA A 200 -27.79 17.42 -7.00
C ALA A 200 -26.76 18.49 -7.37
N ALA A 201 -25.62 18.55 -6.67
CA ALA A 201 -24.47 19.30 -7.15
C ALA A 201 -23.96 18.59 -8.41
N PRO A 202 -23.87 19.28 -9.57
CA PRO A 202 -23.24 18.67 -10.71
C PRO A 202 -21.80 18.34 -10.31
N VAL A 203 -21.46 17.06 -10.24
CA VAL A 203 -20.06 16.60 -10.29
C VAL A 203 -19.49 17.31 -11.49
N ILE A 204 -18.66 18.34 -11.29
CA ILE A 204 -18.07 19.02 -12.41
C ILE A 204 -17.03 18.01 -12.87
N PRO A 205 -17.16 17.42 -14.08
CA PRO A 205 -16.18 16.47 -14.55
C PRO A 205 -14.84 17.14 -14.40
N GLN A 206 -13.95 16.55 -13.59
CA GLN A 206 -12.66 17.12 -13.33
C GLN A 206 -12.08 17.44 -14.69
N PHE A 207 -11.92 18.72 -15.02
CA PHE A 207 -11.17 19.09 -16.19
C PHE A 207 -9.74 18.72 -15.85
N ARG A 208 -9.37 17.44 -16.09
CA ARG A 208 -8.03 16.86 -16.07
C ARG A 208 -7.16 17.48 -17.17
N ARG A 209 -7.18 18.80 -17.31
CA ARG A 209 -6.18 19.54 -18.06
C ARG A 209 -5.00 19.77 -17.15
N MET A 210 -4.11 18.79 -17.10
CA MET A 210 -2.74 19.03 -16.67
C MET A 210 -2.15 20.17 -17.52
N MET A 211 -1.46 21.09 -16.84
CA MET A 211 -0.74 22.29 -17.33
C MET A 211 -1.45 23.67 -17.28
N PHE A 212 -1.02 24.44 -16.28
CA PHE A 212 -0.77 25.89 -16.30
C PHE A 212 -1.93 26.87 -16.56
N MET A 213 -3.18 26.42 -16.61
CA MET A 213 -4.29 27.36 -16.50
C MET A 213 -4.71 27.44 -15.04
N ALA A 214 -4.38 28.58 -14.43
CA ALA A 214 -4.92 29.05 -13.16
C ALA A 214 -6.30 28.44 -12.93
N ALA A 215 -6.44 27.61 -11.89
CA ALA A 215 -7.70 27.09 -11.41
C ALA A 215 -8.73 28.19 -11.63
N ARG A 216 -9.63 27.99 -12.60
CA ARG A 216 -10.70 28.94 -12.79
C ARG A 216 -11.50 28.78 -11.52
N SER A 217 -11.35 29.72 -10.59
CA SER A 217 -12.26 29.88 -9.47
C SER A 217 -13.65 29.66 -10.02
N ALA A 218 -14.28 28.53 -9.70
CA ALA A 218 -15.70 28.39 -9.95
C ALA A 218 -16.33 29.63 -9.32
N ALA A 219 -17.23 30.29 -10.05
CA ALA A 219 -17.80 31.56 -9.61
C ALA A 219 -18.23 31.43 -8.13
N GLU A 220 -17.72 32.33 -7.26
CA GLU A 220 -17.78 32.39 -5.79
C GLU A 220 -19.21 32.32 -5.17
N THR A 221 -20.11 31.47 -5.67
CA THR A 221 -21.55 31.67 -5.49
C THR A 221 -22.29 30.53 -4.81
N SER A 222 -21.60 29.50 -4.32
CA SER A 222 -22.24 28.56 -3.39
C SER A 222 -21.25 28.13 -2.30
N ASP A 223 -21.52 28.54 -1.07
CA ASP A 223 -20.92 28.04 0.18
C ASP A 223 -21.35 26.57 0.43
N ASN A 224 -21.35 25.71 -0.59
CA ASN A 224 -22.08 24.44 -0.58
C ASN A 224 -21.21 23.22 -0.85
N HIS A 225 -19.90 23.28 -0.62
CA HIS A 225 -19.04 22.13 -0.91
C HIS A 225 -17.87 22.01 0.06
N MET A 226 -17.31 20.81 0.08
CA MET A 226 -16.04 20.51 0.73
C MET A 226 -14.92 21.37 0.12
N LYS A 227 -13.96 21.76 0.95
CA LYS A 227 -12.84 22.62 0.56
C LYS A 227 -11.55 22.09 1.14
N THR A 228 -10.51 22.10 0.33
CA THR A 228 -9.15 22.04 0.86
C THR A 228 -8.65 23.45 1.08
N TRP A 229 -8.08 23.66 2.25
CA TRP A 229 -7.53 24.93 2.67
C TRP A 229 -6.02 24.83 2.75
N GLY A 230 -5.32 25.87 2.27
CA GLY A 230 -3.90 26.08 2.52
C GLY A 230 -3.65 27.10 3.64
N GLN A 231 -2.49 27.75 3.60
CA GLN A 231 -2.02 28.69 4.64
C GLN A 231 -2.88 29.97 4.80
N ASP A 232 -3.77 30.28 3.85
CA ASP A 232 -4.67 31.44 3.95
C ASP A 232 -5.82 31.23 4.95
N MET A 233 -6.03 30.01 5.44
CA MET A 233 -7.00 29.78 6.51
C MET A 233 -6.44 30.28 7.86
N PRO A 234 -7.25 30.98 8.68
CA PRO A 234 -6.81 31.40 10.01
C PRO A 234 -6.41 30.21 10.90
N GLN A 235 -7.11 29.08 10.76
CA GLN A 235 -6.71 27.81 11.35
C GLN A 235 -5.53 27.25 10.55
N THR A 236 -4.34 27.20 11.14
CA THR A 236 -3.24 26.43 10.55
C THR A 236 -3.57 24.95 10.59
N PRO A 237 -3.19 24.19 9.54
CA PRO A 237 -3.20 22.73 9.55
C PRO A 237 -2.55 22.15 10.82
N SER A 238 -3.02 20.98 11.23
CA SER A 238 -2.43 20.19 12.31
C SER A 238 -1.15 19.49 11.85
N GLU A 239 -1.12 19.10 10.57
CA GLU A 239 -0.03 18.45 9.86
C GLU A 239 0.15 19.15 8.49
N GLY A 240 1.35 19.12 7.91
CA GLY A 240 1.57 19.66 6.56
C GLY A 240 1.23 21.15 6.33
N GLU A 241 0.72 21.44 5.14
CA GLU A 241 0.35 22.75 4.62
C GLU A 241 -1.16 22.90 4.34
N ARG A 242 -1.95 21.83 4.49
CA ARG A 242 -3.36 21.77 4.11
C ARG A 242 -4.23 21.05 5.12
N LEU A 243 -5.54 21.30 5.00
CA LEU A 243 -6.58 20.63 5.78
C LEU A 243 -7.86 20.52 4.95
N MET A 244 -8.78 19.67 5.40
CA MET A 244 -10.11 19.52 4.82
C MET A 244 -11.16 20.30 5.63
N GLU A 245 -12.07 20.98 4.93
CA GLU A 245 -13.34 21.48 5.46
C GLU A 245 -14.51 20.73 4.82
N LEU A 246 -15.42 20.20 5.64
CA LEU A 246 -16.77 19.79 5.24
C LEU A 246 -17.71 20.97 5.58
N ASP A 247 -18.56 21.44 4.65
CA ASP A 247 -19.36 22.67 4.83
C ASP A 247 -20.80 22.46 4.32
N ALA A 248 -21.48 21.49 4.93
CA ALA A 248 -22.82 21.04 4.62
C ALA A 248 -23.85 22.15 4.89
N THR A 249 -24.47 22.65 3.82
CA THR A 249 -25.55 23.64 3.90
C THR A 249 -26.88 23.08 4.37
N SER A 250 -27.76 23.94 4.91
CA SER A 250 -29.11 23.56 5.36
C SER A 250 -29.86 22.66 4.35
N GLY A 251 -29.97 21.38 4.69
CA GLY A 251 -30.67 20.34 3.94
C GLY A 251 -29.75 19.41 3.14
N THR A 252 -28.43 19.59 3.21
CA THR A 252 -27.42 18.74 2.56
C THR A 252 -26.61 17.96 3.60
N ILE A 253 -25.88 16.97 3.09
CA ILE A 253 -24.86 16.22 3.83
C ILE A 253 -23.62 16.28 2.94
N ASP A 254 -22.51 16.71 3.52
CA ASP A 254 -21.20 16.64 2.87
C ASP A 254 -20.53 15.37 3.37
N THR A 255 -20.03 14.55 2.44
CA THR A 255 -19.45 13.24 2.77
C THR A 255 -18.12 13.09 2.07
N LEU A 256 -17.09 12.82 2.86
CA LEU A 256 -15.74 12.48 2.42
C LEU A 256 -15.49 11.01 2.74
N SER A 257 -15.14 10.20 1.75
CA SER A 257 -14.96 8.76 1.94
C SER A 257 -13.75 8.20 1.21
N GLN A 258 -13.08 7.22 1.81
CA GLN A 258 -11.99 6.46 1.22
C GLN A 258 -12.07 4.99 1.64
N ALA A 259 -11.95 4.08 0.68
CA ALA A 259 -11.75 2.66 0.99
C ALA A 259 -10.33 2.45 1.51
N ILE A 260 -10.18 1.70 2.59
CA ILE A 260 -8.90 1.42 3.25
C ILE A 260 -8.74 -0.08 3.48
N ALA A 261 -7.50 -0.57 3.61
CA ALA A 261 -7.15 -2.00 3.69
C ALA A 261 -7.56 -2.69 5.01
N THR A 262 -8.84 -2.64 5.41
CA THR A 262 -9.34 -3.37 6.58
C THR A 262 -9.55 -4.84 6.30
N LYS A 263 -9.57 -5.64 7.38
CA LYS A 263 -9.96 -7.03 7.38
C LYS A 263 -11.09 -7.31 8.36
N ALA A 264 -12.13 -8.00 7.90
CA ALA A 264 -13.32 -8.30 8.68
C ALA A 264 -12.96 -9.11 9.94
N GLY A 265 -13.37 -8.61 11.09
CA GLY A 265 -13.09 -9.23 12.39
C GLY A 265 -11.75 -8.81 13.01
N GLU A 266 -10.96 -7.96 12.36
CA GLU A 266 -9.72 -7.42 12.92
C GLU A 266 -9.90 -6.03 13.54
N ALA A 267 -8.99 -5.69 14.45
CA ALA A 267 -9.00 -4.41 15.11
C ALA A 267 -8.41 -3.33 14.19
N VAL A 268 -9.08 -2.18 14.13
CA VAL A 268 -8.60 -0.99 13.44
C VAL A 268 -8.55 0.16 14.44
N THR A 269 -7.47 0.93 14.42
CA THR A 269 -7.35 2.17 15.22
C THR A 269 -7.34 3.37 14.31
N ILE A 270 -8.39 4.19 14.39
CA ILE A 270 -8.55 5.42 13.60
C ILE A 270 -8.20 6.61 14.50
N ALA A 271 -7.37 7.53 14.02
CA ALA A 271 -7.17 8.85 14.64
C ALA A 271 -7.34 9.96 13.62
N PHE A 272 -7.75 11.14 14.05
CA PHE A 272 -7.76 12.36 13.23
C PHE A 272 -7.80 13.60 14.12
N HIS A 273 -7.39 14.73 13.56
CA HIS A 273 -7.52 16.03 14.20
C HIS A 273 -8.81 16.71 13.76
N PHE A 274 -9.59 17.13 14.77
CA PHE A 274 -10.86 17.85 14.60
C PHE A 274 -10.72 19.29 15.09
N ALA A 275 -11.30 20.23 14.35
CA ALA A 275 -11.53 21.58 14.84
C ALA A 275 -12.85 22.14 14.26
N PRO A 276 -13.68 22.83 15.07
CA PRO A 276 -14.79 23.60 14.54
C PRO A 276 -14.24 24.86 13.83
N ARG A 277 -14.80 25.20 12.67
CA ARG A 277 -14.51 26.48 12.04
C ARG A 277 -15.31 27.58 12.75
N VAL A 278 -14.61 28.58 13.28
CA VAL A 278 -15.22 29.73 13.94
C VAL A 278 -14.75 31.04 13.29
N ASP A 279 -15.67 31.97 13.06
CA ASP A 279 -15.32 33.34 12.63
C ASP A 279 -15.04 34.25 13.82
N GLU A 280 -14.24 35.31 13.60
CA GLU A 280 -13.87 36.32 14.58
C GLU A 280 -15.08 37.00 15.23
N SER A 281 -16.25 36.95 14.58
CA SER A 281 -17.50 37.55 15.05
C SER A 281 -18.31 36.69 16.04
N VAL A 282 -17.97 35.40 16.22
CA VAL A 282 -18.82 34.39 16.89
C VAL A 282 -18.57 34.28 18.40
N ARG A 283 -17.73 35.14 19.00
CA ARG A 283 -17.48 35.14 20.47
C ARG A 283 -18.72 35.21 21.38
N ASP A 284 -19.88 35.60 20.85
CA ASP A 284 -21.12 35.82 21.61
C ASP A 284 -22.31 34.94 21.16
N LEU A 285 -22.15 34.06 20.16
CA LEU A 285 -23.18 33.14 19.68
C LEU A 285 -22.62 31.72 19.78
N GLY A 286 -23.39 30.77 20.31
CA GLY A 286 -22.89 29.41 20.55
C GLY A 286 -22.18 28.81 19.35
N MET A 287 -21.21 27.92 19.60
CA MET A 287 -20.56 27.11 18.56
C MET A 287 -21.55 26.07 18.02
N ASP A 288 -22.66 26.55 17.47
CA ASP A 288 -23.67 25.74 16.80
C ASP A 288 -23.11 25.30 15.44
N THR A 289 -21.90 24.71 15.38
CA THR A 289 -21.41 24.14 14.12
C THR A 289 -22.16 22.85 13.83
N ASN A 290 -22.03 22.38 12.59
CA ASN A 290 -22.69 21.17 12.14
C ASN A 290 -22.32 19.94 12.99
N ASP A 291 -23.26 19.00 13.08
CA ASP A 291 -22.98 17.68 13.63
C ASP A 291 -22.12 16.90 12.65
N PHE A 292 -21.22 16.10 13.19
CA PHE A 292 -20.25 15.32 12.43
C PHE A 292 -20.35 13.85 12.80
N GLN A 293 -20.23 12.96 11.81
CA GLN A 293 -20.22 11.51 12.01
C GLN A 293 -19.04 10.88 11.30
N LEU A 294 -18.44 9.90 11.96
CA LEU A 294 -17.44 9.00 11.41
C LEU A 294 -18.02 7.59 11.32
N THR A 295 -17.88 6.96 10.16
CA THR A 295 -18.21 5.54 9.95
C THR A 295 -17.05 4.77 9.32
N LEU A 296 -17.01 3.46 9.57
CA LEU A 296 -16.12 2.51 8.91
C LEU A 296 -17.00 1.40 8.32
N GLY A 297 -17.15 1.39 6.99
CA GLY A 297 -18.17 0.56 6.34
C GLY A 297 -19.57 0.93 6.85
N ASP A 298 -20.34 -0.07 7.28
CA ASP A 298 -21.68 0.12 7.85
C ASP A 298 -21.65 0.48 9.36
N GLN A 299 -20.47 0.47 9.99
CA GLN A 299 -20.32 0.73 11.42
C GLN A 299 -20.25 2.22 11.74
N LEU A 300 -21.11 2.67 12.65
CA LEU A 300 -20.91 3.96 13.32
C LEU A 300 -19.66 3.89 14.20
N VAL A 301 -18.68 4.76 13.96
CA VAL A 301 -17.52 4.92 14.86
C VAL A 301 -17.87 5.93 15.95
N ALA A 302 -18.20 7.15 15.55
CA ALA A 302 -18.52 8.23 16.48
C ALA A 302 -19.45 9.27 15.83
N THR A 303 -20.21 9.96 16.67
CA THR A 303 -20.90 11.21 16.34
C THR A 303 -20.36 12.31 17.25
N VAL A 304 -19.92 13.42 16.68
CA VAL A 304 -19.44 14.61 17.39
C VAL A 304 -20.49 15.70 17.22
N THR A 305 -21.07 16.16 18.32
CA THR A 305 -22.12 17.18 18.34
C THR A 305 -21.84 18.26 19.36
N TRP A 306 -22.34 19.47 19.12
CA TRP A 306 -22.23 20.54 20.11
C TRP A 306 -23.28 20.38 21.22
N ASP A 307 -22.83 20.29 22.48
CA ASP A 307 -23.71 20.28 23.66
C ASP A 307 -23.78 21.67 24.28
N ALA A 308 -24.79 22.44 23.86
CA ALA A 308 -25.00 23.81 24.33
C ALA A 308 -25.27 23.93 25.84
N ASP A 309 -25.75 22.87 26.51
CA ASP A 309 -25.98 22.88 27.96
C ASP A 309 -24.66 22.73 28.73
N ALA A 310 -23.73 21.93 28.20
CA ALA A 310 -22.38 21.76 28.72
C ALA A 310 -21.45 22.91 28.31
N GLY A 311 -21.67 23.49 27.13
CA GLY A 311 -20.76 24.43 26.49
C GLY A 311 -19.48 23.74 25.98
N ASP A 312 -19.59 22.46 25.60
CA ASP A 312 -18.50 21.58 25.15
C ASP A 312 -19.01 20.70 24.00
N TRP A 313 -18.08 20.04 23.28
CA TRP A 313 -18.38 19.01 22.30
C TRP A 313 -18.70 17.69 22.98
N LEU A 314 -19.72 16.98 22.50
CA LEU A 314 -20.09 15.64 22.94
C LEU A 314 -19.72 14.63 21.86
N VAL A 315 -18.92 13.63 22.22
CA VAL A 315 -18.63 12.45 21.39
C VAL A 315 -19.51 11.31 21.85
N THR A 316 -20.37 10.81 20.96
CA THR A 316 -21.14 9.58 21.16
C THR A 316 -20.54 8.46 20.34
N LEU A 317 -20.05 7.41 21.01
CA LEU A 317 -19.41 6.28 20.36
C LEU A 317 -20.44 5.28 19.81
N GLY A 318 -20.09 4.61 18.71
CA GLY A 318 -20.84 3.47 18.20
C GLY A 318 -20.66 2.19 19.04
N GLU A 319 -21.41 1.15 18.69
CA GLU A 319 -21.33 -0.14 19.39
C GLU A 319 -19.97 -0.81 19.14
N GLY A 320 -19.30 -1.25 20.20
CA GLY A 320 -17.99 -1.93 20.10
C GLY A 320 -16.80 -1.00 19.94
N VAL A 321 -17.01 0.32 19.90
CA VAL A 321 -15.96 1.33 19.76
C VAL A 321 -15.41 1.73 21.14
N THR A 322 -14.08 1.85 21.24
CA THR A 322 -13.38 2.38 22.41
C THR A 322 -12.57 3.62 22.05
N ALA A 323 -12.60 4.66 22.87
CA ALA A 323 -11.72 5.82 22.73
C ALA A 323 -10.28 5.50 23.20
N ALA A 324 -9.34 6.41 22.93
CA ALA A 324 -7.91 6.29 23.29
C ALA A 324 -7.63 5.86 24.74
N ASP A 325 -8.45 6.32 25.70
CA ASP A 325 -8.29 6.03 27.13
C ASP A 325 -9.03 4.74 27.57
N GLY A 326 -9.60 4.00 26.62
CA GLY A 326 -10.40 2.80 26.82
C GLY A 326 -11.87 3.08 27.18
N THR A 327 -12.32 4.34 27.15
CA THR A 327 -13.72 4.68 27.42
C THR A 327 -14.63 4.17 26.31
N THR A 328 -15.75 3.54 26.70
CA THR A 328 -16.83 3.10 25.80
C THR A 328 -18.10 3.93 25.94
N ASP A 329 -18.13 4.85 26.91
CA ASP A 329 -19.24 5.78 27.14
C ASP A 329 -19.01 7.08 26.35
N ALA A 330 -20.09 7.84 26.12
CA ALA A 330 -19.96 9.17 25.56
C ALA A 330 -19.14 10.09 26.47
N PHE A 331 -18.37 11.00 25.88
CA PHE A 331 -17.51 11.94 26.62
C PHE A 331 -17.56 13.35 26.04
N HIS A 332 -17.22 14.33 26.87
CA HIS A 332 -17.13 15.73 26.46
C HIS A 332 -15.68 16.18 26.32
N PHE A 333 -15.43 17.09 25.36
CA PHE A 333 -14.17 17.82 25.26
C PHE A 333 -14.42 19.29 24.90
N SER A 334 -13.51 20.16 25.31
CA SER A 334 -13.54 21.57 24.93
C SER A 334 -12.61 21.78 23.74
N ASN A 335 -13.13 22.36 22.67
CA ASN A 335 -12.33 22.87 21.55
C ASN A 335 -13.04 24.11 21.02
N LEU A 336 -12.39 25.27 21.14
CA LEU A 336 -12.99 26.55 20.76
C LEU A 336 -12.70 26.95 19.31
N GLY A 337 -12.04 26.07 18.55
CA GLY A 337 -11.54 26.33 17.21
C GLY A 337 -10.49 27.43 17.19
N TYR A 338 -10.37 28.09 16.03
CA TYR A 338 -9.47 29.24 15.86
C TYR A 338 -9.84 30.40 16.81
N THR A 339 -8.91 30.84 17.65
CA THR A 339 -9.10 32.08 18.43
C THR A 339 -8.20 33.21 17.95
N THR A 340 -8.64 34.46 18.13
CA THR A 340 -7.93 35.65 17.60
C THR A 340 -6.52 35.87 18.17
N ASP A 341 -6.05 35.04 19.09
CA ASP A 341 -4.66 35.04 19.56
C ASP A 341 -3.73 34.20 18.67
N GLY A 342 -4.26 33.59 17.60
CA GLY A 342 -3.52 32.75 16.67
C GLY A 342 -3.27 31.35 17.19
N SER A 343 -3.91 30.94 18.29
CA SER A 343 -3.89 29.54 18.73
C SER A 343 -4.83 28.72 17.85
N THR A 344 -4.27 27.67 17.24
CA THR A 344 -5.03 26.58 16.65
C THR A 344 -5.38 25.58 17.74
N ASP A 345 -6.67 25.39 17.98
CA ASP A 345 -7.16 24.37 18.90
C ASP A 345 -7.60 23.18 18.05
N TRP A 346 -6.71 22.21 17.89
CA TRP A 346 -7.05 20.92 17.28
C TRP A 346 -7.25 19.91 18.41
N THR A 347 -8.31 19.10 18.30
CA THR A 347 -8.52 17.95 19.17
C THR A 347 -8.23 16.69 18.37
N GLU A 348 -7.21 15.95 18.79
CA GLU A 348 -7.00 14.59 18.33
C GLU A 348 -8.08 13.66 18.90
N LEU A 349 -8.79 12.97 18.02
CA LEU A 349 -9.79 11.97 18.37
C LEU A 349 -9.29 10.61 17.90
N VAL A 350 -9.19 9.64 18.82
CA VAL A 350 -8.70 8.29 18.54
C VAL A 350 -9.73 7.25 18.96
N PHE A 351 -10.04 6.33 18.05
CA PHE A 351 -11.04 5.29 18.19
C PHE A 351 -10.47 3.94 17.77
N THR A 352 -10.71 2.91 18.56
CA THR A 352 -10.43 1.51 18.20
C THR A 352 -11.73 0.73 18.11
N LEU A 353 -11.88 -0.06 17.05
CA LEU A 353 -13.04 -0.92 16.80
C LEU A 353 -12.64 -2.17 16.02
N THR A 354 -13.58 -3.11 15.85
CA THR A 354 -13.39 -4.29 15.01
C THR A 354 -14.15 -4.11 13.70
N ALA A 355 -13.44 -4.08 12.56
CA ALA A 355 -14.04 -3.91 11.25
C ALA A 355 -15.04 -5.04 10.96
N ASP A 356 -16.18 -4.75 10.34
CA ASP A 356 -17.19 -5.74 9.96
C ASP A 356 -17.07 -6.26 8.53
N GLN A 357 -16.24 -5.62 7.71
CA GLN A 357 -16.00 -5.99 6.33
C GLN A 357 -14.55 -5.72 5.93
N ASP A 358 -14.11 -6.42 4.89
CA ASP A 358 -12.86 -6.15 4.21
C ASP A 358 -13.00 -4.85 3.40
N HIS A 359 -11.88 -4.16 3.22
CA HIS A 359 -11.79 -2.95 2.38
C HIS A 359 -12.84 -1.87 2.71
N ALA A 360 -13.10 -1.65 3.99
CA ALA A 360 -14.16 -0.78 4.45
C ALA A 360 -13.95 0.68 4.07
N ASP A 361 -15.04 1.38 3.74
CA ASP A 361 -15.02 2.82 3.50
C ASP A 361 -14.94 3.58 4.83
N LEU A 362 -13.81 4.27 5.06
CA LEU A 362 -13.66 5.27 6.10
C LEU A 362 -14.37 6.54 5.64
N THR A 363 -15.43 6.93 6.34
CA THR A 363 -16.33 8.00 5.89
C THR A 363 -16.55 9.04 6.97
N PHE A 364 -16.36 10.30 6.59
CA PHE A 364 -16.68 11.49 7.37
C PHE A 364 -17.91 12.16 6.77
N SER A 365 -18.95 12.36 7.57
CA SER A 365 -20.19 13.01 7.14
C SER A 365 -20.53 14.18 8.04
N GLU A 366 -20.77 15.33 7.43
CA GLU A 366 -21.25 16.52 8.12
C GLU A 366 -22.74 16.73 7.85
N PHE A 367 -23.53 16.93 8.91
CA PHE A 367 -24.98 17.12 8.83
C PHE A 367 -25.36 18.57 9.11
N SER A 368 -26.12 19.12 8.17
CA SER A 368 -26.61 20.51 8.24
C SER A 368 -27.65 20.80 9.34
N ALA A 369 -27.96 19.84 10.22
CA ALA A 369 -29.02 19.98 11.22
C ALA A 369 -28.74 21.16 12.16
N HIS A 370 -27.46 21.50 12.33
CA HIS A 370 -26.91 22.58 13.12
C HIS A 370 -26.05 23.51 12.25
N ASN A 371 -26.50 23.86 11.04
CA ASN A 371 -25.75 24.76 10.17
C ASN A 371 -25.71 26.19 10.74
N ASP A 372 -24.53 26.60 11.22
CA ASP A 372 -24.17 27.99 11.56
C ASP A 372 -23.61 28.78 10.37
N GLY A 373 -23.45 28.13 9.22
CA GLY A 373 -22.81 28.68 8.03
C GLY A 373 -21.29 28.52 8.02
N TYR A 374 -20.76 27.67 8.90
CA TYR A 374 -19.37 27.24 8.92
C TYR A 374 -19.28 25.71 8.91
N GLY A 375 -18.16 25.22 8.41
CA GLY A 375 -17.87 23.80 8.32
C GLY A 375 -17.09 23.21 9.49
N THR A 376 -16.89 21.91 9.41
CA THR A 376 -16.02 21.11 10.27
C THR A 376 -14.67 20.94 9.60
N LEU A 377 -13.59 21.13 10.35
CA LEU A 377 -12.22 20.94 9.87
C LEU A 377 -11.69 19.58 10.32
N ILE A 378 -11.06 18.89 9.38
CA ILE A 378 -10.44 17.57 9.56
C ILE A 378 -9.03 17.63 8.99
N ASP A 379 -8.10 16.99 9.68
CA ASP A 379 -6.73 16.85 9.25
C ASP A 379 -6.05 15.63 9.90
N ASP A 380 -4.90 15.21 9.36
CA ASP A 380 -4.04 14.13 9.89
C ASP A 380 -4.83 12.85 10.20
N VAL A 381 -5.59 12.38 9.20
CA VAL A 381 -6.44 11.21 9.32
C VAL A 381 -5.59 9.95 9.22
N THR A 382 -5.57 9.14 10.26
CA THR A 382 -4.85 7.88 10.29
C THR A 382 -5.77 6.72 10.60
N ALA A 383 -5.47 5.55 10.03
CA ALA A 383 -6.07 4.29 10.41
C ALA A 383 -5.00 3.21 10.38
N TYR A 384 -4.89 2.44 11.46
CA TYR A 384 -3.89 1.38 11.59
C TYR A 384 -4.54 0.01 11.70
N ARG A 385 -3.95 -0.96 11.01
CA ARG A 385 -4.23 -2.40 11.11
C ARG A 385 -2.91 -3.15 11.30
N ASP A 386 -2.99 -4.29 11.97
CA ASP A 386 -1.88 -5.23 12.15
C ASP A 386 -1.71 -6.11 10.90
N PHE A 387 -0.50 -6.20 10.35
CA PHE A 387 -0.10 -7.12 9.27
C PHE A 387 0.95 -8.12 9.77
N ASP A 388 1.00 -9.32 9.21
CA ASP A 388 2.00 -10.34 9.53
C ASP A 388 3.41 -9.91 9.11
N THR A 389 3.55 -9.28 7.94
CA THR A 389 4.80 -8.61 7.55
C THR A 389 4.59 -7.24 6.89
N LEU A 390 5.58 -6.37 7.04
CA LEU A 390 5.72 -5.13 6.27
C LEU A 390 6.96 -5.23 5.38
N ILE A 391 6.80 -4.96 4.09
CA ILE A 391 7.84 -5.08 3.07
C ILE A 391 7.92 -3.76 2.30
N THR A 392 9.12 -3.21 2.15
CA THR A 392 9.34 -1.97 1.38
C THR A 392 10.42 -2.13 0.32
N GLY A 393 10.22 -1.46 -0.83
CA GLY A 393 11.16 -1.39 -1.96
C GLY A 393 12.44 -0.59 -1.68
N GLY A 394 12.53 0.03 -0.50
CA GLY A 394 13.72 0.74 -0.01
C GLY A 394 13.36 2.09 0.62
N GLU A 395 14.02 2.42 1.74
CA GLU A 395 13.81 3.66 2.50
C GLU A 395 14.89 4.74 2.26
N SER A 396 15.79 4.56 1.28
CA SER A 396 16.92 5.49 1.11
C SER A 396 17.28 5.76 -0.36
N ASP A 397 17.90 6.92 -0.60
CA ASP A 397 18.56 7.34 -1.85
C ASP A 397 19.68 6.37 -2.36
N ALA A 398 19.86 5.21 -1.73
CA ALA A 398 20.87 4.23 -2.09
C ALA A 398 20.42 3.37 -3.29
N VAL A 399 21.41 3.03 -4.12
CA VAL A 399 21.26 2.36 -5.43
C VAL A 399 20.95 0.86 -5.34
N ASP A 400 20.82 0.30 -4.13
CA ASP A 400 20.49 -1.11 -3.90
C ASP A 400 18.98 -1.21 -3.63
N GLN A 401 18.19 -1.12 -4.71
CA GLN A 401 16.72 -1.10 -4.67
C GLN A 401 16.16 -2.42 -5.20
N ALA A 402 15.07 -2.87 -4.58
CA ALA A 402 14.46 -4.15 -4.93
C ALA A 402 13.53 -4.00 -6.13
N GLU A 403 13.88 -4.64 -7.23
CA GLU A 403 13.04 -4.72 -8.44
C GLU A 403 11.85 -5.67 -8.26
N TYR A 404 11.94 -6.63 -7.33
CA TYR A 404 10.91 -7.62 -7.04
C TYR A 404 10.63 -7.64 -5.54
N LEU A 405 9.37 -7.42 -5.16
CA LEU A 405 8.84 -7.55 -3.79
C LEU A 405 7.88 -8.73 -3.73
N THR A 406 8.04 -9.57 -2.72
CA THR A 406 7.18 -10.75 -2.53
C THR A 406 6.79 -10.87 -1.07
N GLY A 407 5.50 -11.05 -0.82
CA GLY A 407 4.96 -11.37 0.49
C GLY A 407 5.16 -12.83 0.85
N THR A 408 4.32 -13.28 1.77
CA THR A 408 4.40 -14.53 2.50
C THR A 408 3.09 -15.30 2.33
N ASP A 409 2.79 -16.20 3.27
CA ASP A 409 1.51 -16.91 3.31
C ASP A 409 0.51 -16.25 4.29
N GLY A 410 0.87 -15.08 4.85
CA GLY A 410 0.09 -14.31 5.81
C GLY A 410 -0.22 -12.91 5.27
N ASP A 411 -0.98 -12.12 6.03
CA ASP A 411 -1.39 -10.79 5.56
C ASP A 411 -0.20 -9.83 5.52
N ASP A 412 0.13 -9.30 4.36
CA ASP A 412 1.32 -8.49 4.15
C ASP A 412 0.98 -7.07 3.70
N ALA A 413 1.74 -6.10 4.22
CA ALA A 413 1.73 -4.74 3.70
C ALA A 413 2.99 -4.52 2.84
N ILE A 414 2.82 -4.32 1.54
CA ILE A 414 3.93 -4.21 0.59
C ILE A 414 3.91 -2.85 -0.11
N PHE A 415 4.98 -2.08 0.06
CA PHE A 415 5.17 -0.77 -0.55
C PHE A 415 6.28 -0.83 -1.60
N GLY A 416 5.97 -0.52 -2.85
CA GLY A 416 6.96 -0.40 -3.94
C GLY A 416 8.00 0.71 -3.71
N SER A 417 7.67 1.69 -2.88
CA SER A 417 8.52 2.79 -2.43
C SER A 417 8.76 2.74 -0.91
N ALA A 418 9.35 3.80 -0.35
CA ALA A 418 9.37 3.97 1.11
C ALA A 418 7.93 3.99 1.67
N HIS A 419 7.71 3.34 2.81
CA HIS A 419 6.38 3.20 3.40
C HIS A 419 5.78 4.52 3.90
N THR A 420 6.60 5.56 4.12
CA THR A 420 6.12 6.91 4.46
C THR A 420 5.41 7.61 3.29
N VAL A 421 5.34 6.98 2.11
CA VAL A 421 4.85 7.56 0.85
C VAL A 421 3.40 7.14 0.55
N VAL A 422 2.69 6.53 1.52
CA VAL A 422 1.21 6.39 1.46
C VAL A 422 0.53 7.75 1.18
N ASP A 423 1.24 8.84 1.49
CA ASP A 423 0.84 10.22 1.33
C ASP A 423 0.92 10.76 -0.12
N GLY A 424 1.52 10.04 -1.08
CA GLY A 424 1.50 10.43 -2.50
C GLY A 424 2.14 11.78 -2.86
N VAL A 425 2.72 12.52 -1.90
CA VAL A 425 3.28 13.87 -2.08
C VAL A 425 4.77 13.91 -2.37
N ASP A 426 5.51 12.94 -1.86
CA ASP A 426 6.96 12.94 -2.03
C ASP A 426 7.35 12.38 -3.39
N ASN A 427 8.38 12.99 -4.01
CA ASN A 427 9.00 12.53 -5.26
C ASN A 427 9.81 11.23 -5.07
N THR A 428 9.40 10.37 -4.15
CA THR A 428 10.08 9.13 -3.83
C THR A 428 9.66 8.10 -4.86
N TYR A 429 10.64 7.69 -5.66
CA TYR A 429 10.46 6.70 -6.71
C TYR A 429 10.19 5.32 -6.10
N SER A 430 9.20 4.62 -6.66
CA SER A 430 9.11 3.17 -6.56
C SER A 430 10.09 2.56 -7.55
N TYR A 431 10.83 1.58 -7.07
CA TYR A 431 11.78 0.82 -7.89
C TYR A 431 11.35 -0.64 -8.03
N ALA A 432 10.26 -1.02 -7.36
CA ALA A 432 9.64 -2.32 -7.56
C ALA A 432 9.02 -2.36 -8.96
N GLU A 433 9.61 -3.16 -9.83
CA GLU A 433 9.03 -3.54 -11.12
C GLU A 433 7.93 -4.58 -10.92
N VAL A 434 8.02 -5.38 -9.87
CA VAL A 434 7.03 -6.41 -9.52
C VAL A 434 6.76 -6.40 -8.02
N ILE A 435 5.48 -6.45 -7.67
CA ILE A 435 4.96 -6.69 -6.32
C ILE A 435 4.07 -7.93 -6.39
N ASP A 436 4.31 -8.90 -5.53
CA ASP A 436 3.55 -10.15 -5.43
C ASP A 436 3.13 -10.35 -3.98
N GLY A 437 1.85 -10.21 -3.66
CA GLY A 437 1.32 -10.36 -2.30
C GLY A 437 1.50 -11.79 -1.78
N GLY A 438 1.14 -12.76 -2.61
CA GLY A 438 1.27 -14.17 -2.29
C GLY A 438 -0.05 -14.71 -1.76
N ALA A 439 -0.08 -15.18 -0.52
CA ALA A 439 -1.34 -15.58 0.10
C ALA A 439 -1.55 -14.80 1.39
N GLY A 440 -2.77 -14.37 1.65
CA GLY A 440 -3.07 -13.43 2.73
C GLY A 440 -4.06 -12.37 2.25
N ASP A 441 -4.61 -11.59 3.17
CA ASP A 441 -5.40 -10.41 2.81
C ASP A 441 -4.46 -9.21 2.78
N ASP A 442 -3.79 -9.01 1.64
CA ASP A 442 -2.62 -8.14 1.51
C ASP A 442 -2.99 -6.68 1.22
N ALA A 443 -2.08 -5.77 1.51
CA ALA A 443 -2.16 -4.36 1.14
C ALA A 443 -0.96 -3.97 0.28
N LEU A 444 -1.19 -3.81 -1.02
CA LEU A 444 -0.15 -3.64 -2.04
C LEU A 444 -0.18 -2.22 -2.62
N TYR A 445 0.92 -1.48 -2.47
CA TYR A 445 1.03 -0.09 -2.89
C TYR A 445 2.13 0.08 -3.94
N GLY A 446 1.75 0.33 -5.20
CA GLY A 446 2.69 0.41 -6.34
C GLY A 446 3.71 1.54 -6.28
N GLY A 447 3.37 2.67 -5.63
CA GLY A 447 4.21 3.87 -5.54
C GLY A 447 4.38 4.61 -6.88
N GLN A 448 5.38 5.50 -7.02
CA GLN A 448 5.62 6.24 -8.26
C GLN A 448 6.55 5.46 -9.22
N ASN A 449 6.06 5.02 -10.38
CA ASN A 449 6.82 4.13 -11.28
C ASN A 449 6.57 4.42 -12.78
N PHE A 450 7.41 3.84 -13.65
CA PHE A 450 7.17 3.80 -15.10
C PHE A 450 6.33 2.58 -15.50
N LEU A 451 6.65 1.45 -14.90
CA LEU A 451 5.98 0.19 -15.11
C LEU A 451 6.05 -0.62 -13.82
N THR A 452 4.91 -1.11 -13.35
CA THR A 452 4.88 -2.07 -12.25
C THR A 452 3.86 -3.16 -12.53
N VAL A 453 4.24 -4.40 -12.24
CA VAL A 453 3.35 -5.55 -12.17
C VAL A 453 2.96 -5.74 -10.71
N ILE A 454 1.66 -5.80 -10.42
CA ILE A 454 1.15 -6.11 -9.08
C ILE A 454 0.30 -7.37 -9.18
N SER A 455 0.64 -8.37 -8.38
CA SER A 455 -0.11 -9.61 -8.19
C SER A 455 -0.62 -9.62 -6.74
N GLY A 456 -1.93 -9.68 -6.53
CA GLY A 456 -2.52 -9.87 -5.19
C GLY A 456 -2.22 -11.28 -4.71
N GLY A 457 -2.80 -12.25 -5.41
CA GLY A 457 -2.52 -13.66 -5.22
C GLY A 457 -3.75 -14.39 -4.68
N SER A 458 -3.75 -14.83 -3.43
CA SER A 458 -4.94 -15.43 -2.83
C SER A 458 -5.30 -14.82 -1.48
N GLY A 459 -6.53 -14.35 -1.35
CA GLY A 459 -7.06 -13.67 -0.18
C GLY A 459 -7.69 -12.36 -0.61
N ASN A 460 -8.23 -11.58 0.32
CA ASN A 460 -8.95 -10.36 0.01
C ASN A 460 -7.95 -9.19 -0.05
N ASP A 461 -7.47 -8.88 -1.26
CA ASP A 461 -6.34 -7.97 -1.46
C ASP A 461 -6.77 -6.52 -1.69
N PHE A 462 -6.08 -5.59 -1.03
CA PHE A 462 -6.19 -4.16 -1.26
C PHE A 462 -5.03 -3.66 -2.12
N ILE A 463 -5.30 -3.37 -3.39
CA ILE A 463 -4.28 -3.02 -4.38
C ILE A 463 -4.42 -1.55 -4.79
N VAL A 464 -3.34 -0.80 -4.65
CA VAL A 464 -3.23 0.59 -5.12
C VAL A 464 -2.20 0.65 -6.23
N ALA A 465 -2.67 0.95 -7.44
CA ALA A 465 -1.82 1.07 -8.62
C ALA A 465 -0.79 2.20 -8.47
N GLY A 466 0.25 2.14 -9.30
CA GLY A 466 1.30 3.13 -9.28
C GLY A 466 0.82 4.50 -9.81
N ARG A 467 1.58 5.54 -9.47
CA ARG A 467 1.47 6.85 -10.12
C ARG A 467 2.56 7.01 -11.17
N PRO A 468 2.27 7.70 -12.28
CA PRO A 468 3.24 7.91 -13.34
C PRO A 468 4.27 8.94 -12.88
N LEU A 469 5.51 8.81 -13.37
CA LEU A 469 6.54 9.77 -13.03
C LEU A 469 6.26 11.15 -13.66
N VAL A 470 6.09 12.16 -12.79
CA VAL A 470 5.77 13.55 -13.18
C VAL A 470 6.91 14.21 -13.98
N PHE A 471 8.14 13.71 -13.84
CA PHE A 471 9.31 14.22 -14.55
C PHE A 471 10.04 13.09 -15.28
N GLY A 472 10.03 13.15 -16.61
CA GLY A 472 10.94 12.38 -17.43
C GLY A 472 12.38 12.65 -16.99
N THR A 473 13.05 11.64 -16.44
CA THR A 473 14.51 11.57 -16.44
C THR A 473 14.98 11.84 -17.87
N GLU A 474 16.08 12.58 -18.07
CA GLU A 474 16.51 13.22 -19.33
C GLU A 474 16.45 12.40 -20.65
N GLU A 475 16.24 11.08 -20.59
CA GLU A 475 16.02 10.19 -21.73
C GLU A 475 14.55 10.08 -22.21
N SER A 476 13.57 10.48 -21.40
CA SER A 476 12.15 10.56 -21.79
C SER A 476 11.89 11.89 -22.51
N HIS A 477 11.85 11.80 -23.85
CA HIS A 477 11.59 12.92 -24.74
C HIS A 477 10.24 13.59 -24.48
N ASP A 478 10.22 14.88 -24.10
CA ASP A 478 9.27 15.93 -24.55
C ASP A 478 7.79 15.50 -24.75
N THR A 479 7.27 14.60 -23.92
CA THR A 479 5.84 14.29 -23.86
C THR A 479 5.30 15.05 -22.67
N SER A 480 4.32 15.91 -22.95
CA SER A 480 3.53 16.61 -21.93
C SER A 480 2.66 15.67 -21.09
N GLU A 481 2.65 14.38 -21.42
CA GLU A 481 1.78 13.37 -20.84
C GLU A 481 2.59 12.52 -19.84
N PRO A 482 2.04 12.25 -18.63
CA PRO A 482 2.60 11.27 -17.71
C PRO A 482 2.66 9.90 -18.37
N VAL A 483 3.77 9.19 -18.20
CA VAL A 483 3.95 7.81 -18.68
C VAL A 483 4.12 6.92 -17.45
N GLY A 484 3.14 6.05 -17.22
CA GLY A 484 3.10 5.05 -16.18
C GLY A 484 2.01 4.05 -16.53
N GLU A 485 2.35 2.77 -16.49
CA GLU A 485 1.41 1.67 -16.72
C GLU A 485 1.55 0.63 -15.60
N THR A 486 0.45 0.32 -14.93
CA THR A 486 0.40 -0.76 -13.95
C THR A 486 -0.31 -1.97 -14.55
N PHE A 487 0.31 -3.14 -14.50
CA PHE A 487 -0.37 -4.41 -14.80
C PHE A 487 -0.81 -5.06 -13.49
N ILE A 488 -2.10 -5.33 -13.34
CA ILE A 488 -2.67 -5.83 -12.09
C ILE A 488 -3.30 -7.20 -12.33
N LEU A 489 -2.84 -8.20 -11.58
CA LEU A 489 -3.46 -9.51 -11.44
C LEU A 489 -4.02 -9.58 -10.02
N PRO A 490 -5.34 -9.34 -9.82
CA PRO A 490 -5.90 -9.29 -8.48
C PRO A 490 -5.76 -10.65 -7.78
N GLY A 491 -5.98 -11.76 -8.50
CA GLY A 491 -5.94 -13.09 -7.90
C GLY A 491 -7.32 -13.52 -7.43
N SER A 492 -7.39 -14.47 -6.50
CA SER A 492 -8.65 -14.95 -5.92
C SER A 492 -8.95 -14.24 -4.61
N GLY A 493 -10.19 -13.83 -4.38
CA GLY A 493 -10.63 -13.13 -3.19
C GLY A 493 -11.70 -12.09 -3.47
N ASP A 494 -12.19 -11.45 -2.40
CA ASP A 494 -12.97 -10.23 -2.49
C ASP A 494 -12.02 -9.01 -2.55
N ASP A 495 -11.45 -8.76 -3.73
CA ASP A 495 -10.38 -7.78 -3.94
C ASP A 495 -10.88 -6.34 -4.16
N TYR A 496 -10.05 -5.38 -3.77
CA TYR A 496 -10.24 -3.96 -4.03
C TYR A 496 -9.05 -3.37 -4.78
N VAL A 497 -9.28 -2.82 -5.97
CA VAL A 497 -8.26 -2.18 -6.80
C VAL A 497 -8.56 -0.69 -6.94
N ARG A 498 -7.61 0.16 -6.54
CA ARG A 498 -7.61 1.59 -6.84
C ARG A 498 -6.60 1.89 -7.93
N LEU A 499 -7.09 2.35 -9.08
CA LEU A 499 -6.23 2.75 -10.19
C LEU A 499 -5.62 4.14 -9.97
N GLY A 500 -4.45 4.34 -10.57
CA GLY A 500 -3.64 5.54 -10.44
C GLY A 500 -3.92 6.52 -11.58
N ASP A 501 -3.01 7.48 -11.74
CA ASP A 501 -2.93 8.22 -12.99
C ASP A 501 -2.17 7.38 -14.02
N GLY A 502 -2.56 7.39 -15.28
CA GLY A 502 -1.84 6.64 -16.32
C GLY A 502 -2.75 5.72 -17.09
N SER A 503 -2.16 4.73 -17.76
CA SER A 503 -2.90 3.66 -18.42
C SER A 503 -2.67 2.39 -17.63
N ASP A 504 -3.65 1.98 -16.82
CA ASP A 504 -3.55 0.76 -16.03
C ASP A 504 -4.30 -0.40 -16.71
N SER A 505 -3.79 -1.61 -16.53
CA SER A 505 -4.31 -2.83 -17.15
C SER A 505 -4.62 -3.87 -16.08
N ILE A 506 -5.90 -4.18 -15.90
CA ILE A 506 -6.35 -5.29 -15.04
C ILE A 506 -6.45 -6.55 -15.90
N ILE A 507 -5.80 -7.63 -15.47
CA ILE A 507 -5.77 -8.91 -16.16
C ILE A 507 -6.48 -9.95 -15.28
N LEU A 508 -7.62 -10.43 -15.75
CA LEU A 508 -8.35 -11.52 -15.13
C LEU A 508 -8.02 -12.82 -15.85
N ASN A 509 -7.45 -13.76 -15.10
CA ASN A 509 -7.13 -15.11 -15.54
C ASN A 509 -7.95 -16.12 -14.73
N ARG A 510 -7.67 -17.42 -14.87
CA ARG A 510 -8.45 -18.44 -14.16
C ARG A 510 -8.26 -18.40 -12.64
N ASP A 511 -7.16 -17.86 -12.14
CA ASP A 511 -6.91 -17.82 -10.70
C ASP A 511 -7.90 -16.88 -9.98
N ALA A 512 -8.39 -15.85 -10.67
CA ALA A 512 -9.43 -14.95 -10.17
C ALA A 512 -10.87 -15.48 -10.21
N LEU A 513 -11.08 -16.77 -10.52
CA LEU A 513 -12.43 -17.34 -10.64
C LEU A 513 -12.79 -18.22 -9.45
N VAL A 514 -13.50 -17.62 -8.51
CA VAL A 514 -14.19 -18.37 -7.46
C VAL A 514 -15.63 -17.89 -7.35
N ASP A 515 -16.56 -18.83 -7.31
CA ASP A 515 -17.99 -18.54 -7.26
C ASP A 515 -18.36 -17.72 -6.02
N GLY A 516 -18.77 -16.47 -6.26
CA GLY A 516 -19.30 -15.57 -5.24
C GLY A 516 -18.34 -14.49 -4.78
N GLU A 517 -17.09 -14.52 -5.24
CA GLU A 517 -16.09 -13.48 -5.02
C GLU A 517 -16.34 -12.26 -5.89
N THR A 518 -15.76 -11.14 -5.46
CA THR A 518 -15.96 -9.82 -6.05
C THR A 518 -14.64 -9.09 -6.27
N LEU A 519 -14.58 -8.29 -7.33
CA LEU A 519 -13.51 -7.32 -7.55
C LEU A 519 -14.14 -5.94 -7.66
N ILE A 520 -13.76 -5.02 -6.80
CA ILE A 520 -14.18 -3.62 -6.88
C ILE A 520 -13.02 -2.80 -7.45
N VAL A 521 -13.30 -2.01 -8.48
CA VAL A 521 -12.30 -1.16 -9.11
C VAL A 521 -12.72 0.30 -9.03
N GLU A 522 -11.88 1.11 -8.40
CA GLU A 522 -12.03 2.56 -8.32
C GLU A 522 -11.08 3.27 -9.29
N ASN A 523 -11.41 4.52 -9.65
CA ASN A 523 -10.61 5.41 -10.50
C ASN A 523 -10.41 4.95 -11.95
N PHE A 524 -11.25 4.05 -12.46
CA PHE A 524 -11.17 3.56 -13.83
C PHE A 524 -11.42 4.65 -14.88
N THR A 525 -10.41 4.96 -15.67
CA THR A 525 -10.41 5.98 -16.72
C THR A 525 -10.74 5.36 -18.08
N VAL A 526 -11.82 5.81 -18.72
CA VAL A 526 -12.25 5.32 -20.04
C VAL A 526 -11.65 6.16 -21.17
N ASP A 527 -11.26 5.53 -22.28
CA ASP A 527 -10.86 6.23 -23.52
C ASP A 527 -11.98 7.12 -24.07
N ASP A 528 -11.78 8.43 -23.98
CA ASP A 528 -12.67 9.46 -24.53
C ASP A 528 -12.25 9.92 -25.95
N GLY A 529 -11.16 9.37 -26.49
CA GLY A 529 -10.53 9.75 -27.74
C GLY A 529 -9.75 11.07 -27.70
N GLU A 530 -9.67 11.73 -26.54
CA GLU A 530 -8.89 12.94 -26.31
C GLU A 530 -7.64 12.68 -25.46
N THR A 531 -7.72 11.72 -24.54
CA THR A 531 -6.61 11.30 -23.66
C THR A 531 -5.88 10.08 -24.21
N LEU A 532 -4.59 9.95 -23.87
CA LEU A 532 -3.79 8.76 -24.19
C LEU A 532 -3.71 7.78 -23.02
N ASN A 533 -4.19 8.21 -21.85
CA ASN A 533 -4.11 7.50 -20.57
C ASN A 533 -5.52 7.02 -20.25
N TYR A 534 -5.77 5.75 -20.50
CA TYR A 534 -7.02 5.05 -20.24
C TYR A 534 -6.73 3.64 -19.75
N ASP A 535 -7.65 3.13 -18.95
CA ASP A 535 -7.53 1.85 -18.29
C ASP A 535 -8.20 0.75 -19.09
N GLN A 536 -7.72 -0.47 -18.91
CA GLN A 536 -8.11 -1.63 -19.68
C GLN A 536 -8.40 -2.83 -18.79
N LEU A 537 -9.35 -3.65 -19.22
CA LEU A 537 -9.70 -4.92 -18.58
C LEU A 537 -9.50 -6.06 -19.57
N PHE A 538 -8.57 -6.97 -19.28
CA PHE A 538 -8.23 -8.12 -20.09
C PHE A 538 -8.82 -9.40 -19.49
N LEU A 539 -9.54 -10.18 -20.29
CA LEU A 539 -10.04 -11.51 -19.93
C LEU A 539 -9.20 -12.57 -20.65
N ALA A 540 -8.29 -13.19 -19.90
CA ALA A 540 -7.38 -14.24 -20.38
C ALA A 540 -7.98 -15.64 -20.21
N ASP A 541 -7.25 -16.70 -20.56
CA ASP A 541 -7.53 -18.11 -20.25
C ASP A 541 -8.91 -18.65 -20.61
N GLY A 542 -9.52 -18.08 -21.65
CA GLY A 542 -10.85 -18.44 -22.12
C GLY A 542 -11.99 -17.82 -21.32
N LEU A 543 -11.70 -16.79 -20.51
CA LEU A 543 -12.70 -16.03 -19.79
C LEU A 543 -13.56 -15.19 -20.74
N SER A 544 -14.81 -15.00 -20.33
CA SER A 544 -15.76 -14.23 -21.11
C SER A 544 -16.77 -13.52 -20.23
N LEU A 545 -17.21 -12.37 -20.71
CA LEU A 545 -18.32 -11.63 -20.11
C LEU A 545 -19.63 -12.41 -20.25
N GLN A 546 -20.22 -12.80 -19.12
CA GLN A 546 -21.50 -13.49 -19.05
C GLN A 546 -22.67 -12.51 -19.05
N SER A 547 -22.55 -11.41 -18.30
CA SER A 547 -23.53 -10.32 -18.28
C SER A 547 -22.91 -9.00 -17.82
N ALA A 548 -23.54 -7.89 -18.21
CA ALA A 548 -23.21 -6.56 -17.73
C ALA A 548 -24.49 -5.81 -17.34
N SER A 549 -24.43 -5.00 -16.29
CA SER A 549 -25.53 -4.17 -15.80
C SER A 549 -25.03 -2.89 -15.15
N GLN A 550 -25.83 -1.82 -15.23
CA GLN A 550 -25.59 -0.60 -14.45
C GLN A 550 -26.41 -0.64 -13.16
N LEU A 551 -25.81 -0.30 -12.03
CA LEU A 551 -26.50 -0.08 -10.76
C LEU A 551 -25.86 1.14 -10.09
N ASP A 552 -26.69 2.10 -9.66
CA ASP A 552 -26.28 3.27 -8.88
C ASP A 552 -25.13 4.15 -9.45
N GLY A 553 -24.86 4.05 -10.76
CA GLY A 553 -23.77 4.79 -11.41
C GLY A 553 -22.55 3.94 -11.72
N ASP A 554 -22.55 2.68 -11.29
CA ASP A 554 -21.43 1.75 -11.45
C ASP A 554 -21.74 0.64 -12.47
N LEU A 555 -20.69 0.17 -13.14
CA LEU A 555 -20.76 -0.91 -14.12
C LEU A 555 -20.43 -2.24 -13.44
N HIS A 556 -21.43 -3.11 -13.33
CA HIS A 556 -21.28 -4.47 -12.82
C HIS A 556 -21.16 -5.46 -13.97
N LEU A 557 -20.09 -6.25 -13.94
CA LEU A 557 -19.76 -7.29 -14.91
C LEU A 557 -19.79 -8.65 -14.19
N LEU A 558 -20.42 -9.64 -14.80
CA LEU A 558 -20.28 -11.03 -14.41
C LEU A 558 -19.37 -11.71 -15.42
N ILE A 559 -18.21 -12.15 -14.99
CA ILE A 559 -17.17 -12.77 -15.84
C ILE A 559 -17.04 -14.23 -15.45
N GLY A 560 -16.80 -15.10 -16.42
CA GLY A 560 -16.67 -16.53 -16.14
C GLY A 560 -16.19 -17.34 -17.33
N ASP A 561 -15.85 -18.61 -17.05
CA ASP A 561 -15.44 -19.62 -18.03
C ASP A 561 -16.58 -20.60 -18.39
N GLY A 562 -17.76 -20.39 -17.80
CA GLY A 562 -18.95 -21.24 -17.93
C GLY A 562 -19.12 -22.27 -16.80
N HIS A 563 -18.16 -22.36 -15.88
CA HIS A 563 -18.22 -23.16 -14.67
C HIS A 563 -18.19 -22.28 -13.43
N GLU A 564 -17.21 -21.39 -13.35
CA GLU A 564 -17.01 -20.46 -12.24
C GLU A 564 -17.22 -19.02 -12.70
N THR A 565 -17.58 -18.13 -11.78
CA THR A 565 -17.80 -16.71 -12.06
C THR A 565 -17.30 -15.78 -10.95
N ILE A 566 -16.78 -14.62 -11.36
CA ILE A 566 -16.46 -13.47 -10.50
C ILE A 566 -17.35 -12.27 -10.87
N GLN A 567 -17.74 -11.47 -9.88
CA GLN A 567 -18.40 -10.19 -10.11
C GLN A 567 -17.38 -9.04 -10.06
N VAL A 568 -17.26 -8.29 -11.15
CA VAL A 568 -16.40 -7.09 -11.19
C VAL A 568 -17.29 -5.84 -11.19
N THR A 569 -17.05 -4.92 -10.27
CA THR A 569 -17.71 -3.61 -10.20
C THR A 569 -16.72 -2.52 -10.55
N LEU A 570 -16.94 -1.80 -11.65
CA LEU A 570 -16.16 -0.63 -12.03
C LEU A 570 -16.93 0.63 -11.57
N LEU A 571 -16.42 1.31 -10.54
CA LEU A 571 -17.07 2.45 -9.92
C LEU A 571 -17.07 3.65 -10.86
N GLY A 572 -18.24 4.28 -11.05
CA GLY A 572 -18.42 5.47 -11.90
C GLY A 572 -18.31 5.24 -13.41
N VAL A 573 -18.13 4.01 -13.88
CA VAL A 573 -18.03 3.68 -15.33
C VAL A 573 -19.42 3.44 -15.93
N GLU A 574 -19.69 3.97 -17.12
CA GLU A 574 -20.95 3.72 -17.81
C GLU A 574 -20.92 2.43 -18.66
N ALA A 575 -22.04 1.70 -18.70
CA ALA A 575 -22.17 0.47 -19.50
C ALA A 575 -21.97 0.66 -21.02
N ALA A 576 -22.07 1.90 -21.53
CA ALA A 576 -21.81 2.19 -22.94
C ALA A 576 -20.34 1.99 -23.32
N ASP A 577 -19.44 2.06 -22.34
CA ASP A 577 -18.00 2.08 -22.53
C ASP A 577 -17.36 0.70 -22.55
N ILE A 578 -18.15 -0.34 -22.29
CA ILE A 578 -17.65 -1.72 -22.15
C ILE A 578 -16.82 -2.21 -23.35
N ASN A 579 -17.15 -1.79 -24.58
CA ASN A 579 -16.41 -2.22 -25.77
C ASN A 579 -15.08 -1.48 -25.95
N ALA A 580 -14.90 -0.34 -25.30
CA ALA A 580 -13.65 0.42 -25.33
C ALA A 580 -12.64 -0.15 -24.32
N ILE A 581 -13.14 -0.68 -23.19
CA ILE A 581 -12.30 -1.09 -22.06
C ILE A 581 -12.01 -2.61 -22.02
N LEU A 582 -12.87 -3.44 -22.63
CA LEU A 582 -12.80 -4.89 -22.47
C LEU A 582 -12.06 -5.58 -23.62
N HIS A 583 -11.01 -6.32 -23.28
CA HIS A 583 -10.18 -7.10 -24.18
C HIS A 583 -10.31 -8.60 -23.89
N THR A 584 -10.39 -9.43 -24.94
CA THR A 584 -10.56 -10.89 -24.81
C THR A 584 -9.80 -11.65 -25.89
N GLY A 585 -9.59 -12.94 -25.68
CA GLY A 585 -9.03 -13.85 -26.68
C GLY A 585 -7.50 -13.87 -26.68
N SER A 586 -6.89 -14.22 -27.83
CA SER A 586 -5.46 -14.56 -27.88
C SER A 586 -4.51 -13.44 -27.45
N ASP A 587 -4.92 -12.19 -27.61
CA ASP A 587 -4.09 -11.05 -27.24
C ASP A 587 -4.07 -10.88 -25.70
N ALA A 588 -5.22 -11.09 -25.04
CA ALA A 588 -5.31 -11.13 -23.58
C ALA A 588 -4.57 -12.34 -23.00
N ASP A 589 -4.70 -13.51 -23.63
CA ASP A 589 -3.95 -14.72 -23.24
C ASP A 589 -2.43 -14.49 -23.34
N THR A 590 -1.97 -13.87 -24.44
CA THR A 590 -0.54 -13.59 -24.65
C THR A 590 -0.02 -12.61 -23.61
N LEU A 591 -0.78 -11.56 -23.28
CA LEU A 591 -0.40 -10.61 -22.25
C LEU A 591 -0.32 -11.29 -20.87
N ASN A 592 -1.33 -12.08 -20.50
CA ASN A 592 -1.32 -12.86 -19.27
C ASN A 592 -0.10 -13.78 -19.17
N ASP A 593 0.20 -14.55 -20.22
CA ASP A 593 1.38 -15.43 -20.27
C ASP A 593 2.69 -14.64 -20.07
N GLN A 594 2.77 -13.42 -20.62
CA GLN A 594 3.94 -12.56 -20.48
C GLN A 594 4.08 -12.02 -19.06
N ILE A 595 2.99 -11.52 -18.47
CA ILE A 595 3.04 -10.98 -17.11
C ILE A 595 3.29 -12.09 -16.09
N GLN A 596 2.65 -13.26 -16.24
CA GLN A 596 2.93 -14.42 -15.38
C GLN A 596 4.39 -14.85 -15.49
N ALA A 597 4.98 -14.85 -16.69
CA ALA A 597 6.39 -15.18 -16.86
C ALA A 597 7.34 -14.16 -16.18
N ILE A 598 6.94 -12.89 -16.04
CA ILE A 598 7.68 -11.86 -15.30
C ILE A 598 7.60 -12.12 -13.79
N ILE A 599 6.40 -12.46 -13.28
CA ILE A 599 6.21 -12.80 -11.87
C ILE A 599 7.02 -14.06 -11.52
N ASP A 600 6.87 -15.12 -12.31
CA ASP A 600 7.54 -16.42 -12.10
C ASP A 600 9.07 -16.32 -12.19
N SER A 601 9.60 -15.33 -12.91
CA SER A 601 11.05 -15.10 -13.03
C SER A 601 11.63 -14.22 -11.92
N GLY A 602 10.79 -13.69 -11.03
CA GLY A 602 11.20 -12.73 -10.01
C GLY A 602 11.57 -11.37 -10.60
N GLY A 603 10.85 -10.92 -11.64
CA GLY A 603 11.10 -9.63 -12.32
C GLY A 603 12.20 -9.67 -13.39
N HIS A 604 12.93 -10.78 -13.56
CA HIS A 604 13.96 -10.87 -14.59
C HIS A 604 13.36 -11.12 -15.98
N LEU A 605 13.34 -10.08 -16.82
CA LEU A 605 13.06 -10.23 -18.26
C LEU A 605 14.20 -11.03 -18.93
N ALA A 606 13.86 -12.20 -19.48
CA ALA A 606 14.81 -13.12 -20.13
C ALA A 606 15.39 -12.63 -21.48
#